data_AF-A0A3C2AJY5-F1
#
_entry.id   AF-A0A3C2AJY5-F1
#
_cell.length_a   1.000
_cell.length_b   1.000
_cell.length_c   1.000
_cell.angle_alpha   90.00
_cell.angle_beta   90.00
_cell.angle_gamma   90.00
#
_symmetry.space_group_name_H-M   'P 1'
#
loop_
_entity.id
_entity.type
_entity.pdbx_description
1 polymer ?
#
loop_
_entity_poly.entity_id
_entity_poly.type
_entity_poly.pdbx_seq_one_letter_code
_entity_poly.pdbx_strand_id
1 'polypeptide(L)'
;MTQSRSTVPSRGSRAQFERRVSQLPDETRARLAKGELQAADAAFYVVKSVAGSRSQKMLRDDDNKVVGISNLSSGKLEKGSYFLLDGITLLAGTAGEGETAHDVNFNVLPDFIRNGQFELSANNTTIIDGASLELFNTSGQDVAVGHYTLDNPKMIDEQKAIELNLEWGADAPAGTFIKAILRGSVVTKA
;
A
#
# COMPACT_ATOMS: atom_id res chain seq x y z
N MET A 1 27.94 -34.85 -16.43
CA MET A 1 26.95 -34.65 -15.35
C MET A 1 26.89 -33.17 -15.05
N THR A 2 25.91 -32.47 -15.62
CA THR A 2 25.75 -31.02 -15.43
C THR A 2 25.07 -30.81 -14.09
N GLN A 3 25.79 -30.23 -13.12
CA GLN A 3 25.22 -29.88 -11.81
C GLN A 3 24.02 -28.96 -12.02
N SER A 4 22.82 -29.44 -11.70
CA SER A 4 21.68 -28.54 -11.54
C SER A 4 22.00 -27.67 -10.33
N ARG A 5 22.20 -26.36 -10.56
CA ARG A 5 22.16 -25.41 -9.45
C ARG A 5 20.79 -25.56 -8.81
N SER A 6 20.74 -26.02 -7.57
CA SER A 6 19.54 -25.93 -6.76
C SER A 6 19.25 -24.45 -6.54
N THR A 7 18.46 -23.85 -7.42
CA THR A 7 17.98 -22.49 -7.26
C THR A 7 17.12 -22.48 -6.01
N VAL A 8 17.62 -21.87 -4.93
CA VAL A 8 16.82 -21.67 -3.73
C VAL A 8 15.54 -20.94 -4.17
N PRO A 9 14.34 -21.47 -3.87
CA PRO A 9 13.11 -20.82 -4.28
C PRO A 9 13.03 -19.44 -3.62
N SER A 10 12.64 -18.43 -4.40
CA SER A 10 12.37 -17.09 -3.91
C SER A 10 11.32 -17.12 -2.79
N ARG A 11 11.33 -16.11 -1.91
CA ARG A 11 10.40 -15.97 -0.77
C ARG A 11 9.71 -14.60 -0.79
N GLY A 12 8.58 -14.48 -0.06
CA GLY A 12 7.86 -13.21 0.13
C GLY A 12 7.36 -12.58 -1.16
N SER A 13 7.43 -11.24 -1.22
CA SER A 13 7.04 -10.39 -2.37
C SER A 13 7.62 -10.90 -3.70
N ARG A 14 8.92 -11.23 -3.72
CA ARG A 14 9.62 -11.72 -4.92
C ARG A 14 9.05 -13.02 -5.45
N ALA A 15 8.72 -13.97 -4.58
CA ALA A 15 8.11 -15.24 -5.00
C ALA A 15 6.74 -15.03 -5.61
N GLN A 16 5.96 -14.11 -5.04
CA GLN A 16 4.64 -13.76 -5.54
C GLN A 16 4.73 -13.01 -6.87
N PHE A 17 5.76 -12.19 -7.05
CA PHE A 17 6.06 -11.48 -8.29
C PHE A 17 6.43 -12.45 -9.40
N GLU A 18 7.40 -13.34 -9.18
CA GLU A 18 7.87 -14.32 -10.18
C GLU A 18 6.72 -15.19 -10.72
N ARG A 19 5.75 -15.57 -9.87
CA ARG A 19 4.53 -16.31 -10.26
C ARG A 19 3.57 -15.51 -11.15
N ARG A 20 3.65 -14.18 -11.11
CA ARG A 20 2.74 -13.24 -11.80
C ARG A 20 3.44 -12.42 -12.88
N VAL A 21 4.72 -12.67 -13.18
CA VAL A 21 5.44 -11.99 -14.26
C VAL A 21 4.70 -12.10 -15.60
N SER A 22 4.00 -13.21 -15.85
CA SER A 22 3.18 -13.40 -17.04
C SER A 22 2.01 -12.41 -17.19
N GLN A 23 1.59 -11.74 -16.11
CA GLN A 23 0.54 -10.71 -16.14
C GLN A 23 1.04 -9.36 -16.66
N LEU A 24 2.36 -9.15 -16.69
CA LEU A 24 2.96 -7.93 -17.25
C LEU A 24 2.90 -7.97 -18.79
N PRO A 25 2.82 -6.83 -19.48
CA PRO A 25 2.90 -6.79 -20.95
C PRO A 25 4.20 -7.39 -21.49
N ASP A 26 4.12 -7.93 -22.71
CA ASP A 26 5.23 -8.64 -23.37
C ASP A 26 6.52 -7.83 -23.44
N GLU A 27 6.41 -6.53 -23.75
CA GLU A 27 7.53 -5.60 -23.79
C GLU A 27 8.21 -5.47 -22.41
N THR A 28 7.43 -5.27 -21.35
CA THR A 28 7.93 -5.18 -19.97
C THR A 28 8.65 -6.45 -19.56
N ARG A 29 8.09 -7.63 -19.89
CA ARG A 29 8.72 -8.92 -19.61
C ARG A 29 10.04 -9.09 -20.37
N ALA A 30 10.09 -8.69 -21.64
CA ALA A 30 11.31 -8.76 -22.45
C ALA A 30 12.41 -7.86 -21.87
N ARG A 31 12.05 -6.64 -21.43
CA ARG A 31 12.99 -5.69 -20.81
C ARG A 31 13.49 -6.16 -19.44
N LEU A 32 12.63 -6.79 -18.63
CA LEU A 32 13.02 -7.49 -17.40
C LEU A 32 13.99 -8.64 -17.69
N ALA A 33 13.72 -9.46 -18.71
CA ALA A 33 14.58 -10.59 -19.07
C ALA A 33 15.96 -10.14 -19.59
N LYS A 34 16.04 -8.96 -20.23
CA LYS A 34 17.29 -8.33 -20.66
C LYS A 34 18.05 -7.63 -19.52
N GLY A 35 17.44 -7.47 -18.34
CA GLY A 35 18.00 -6.72 -17.23
C GLY A 35 17.97 -5.20 -17.40
N GLU A 36 17.15 -4.68 -18.33
CA GLU A 36 16.92 -3.24 -18.48
C GLU A 36 15.95 -2.68 -17.43
N LEU A 37 15.10 -3.56 -16.91
CA LEU A 37 14.20 -3.32 -15.79
C LEU A 37 14.57 -4.27 -14.66
N GLN A 38 14.24 -3.89 -13.43
CA GLN A 38 14.36 -4.71 -12.24
C GLN A 38 13.07 -4.67 -11.42
N ALA A 39 12.83 -5.73 -10.65
CA ALA A 39 11.86 -5.72 -9.58
C ALA A 39 12.54 -5.21 -8.31
N ALA A 40 12.05 -4.11 -7.75
CA ALA A 40 12.57 -3.49 -6.54
C ALA A 40 11.48 -3.44 -5.47
N ASP A 41 11.89 -3.41 -4.20
CA ASP A 41 10.96 -3.18 -3.10
C ASP A 41 10.39 -1.76 -3.20
N ALA A 42 9.08 -1.63 -2.97
CA ALA A 42 8.37 -0.37 -3.04
C ALA A 42 7.41 -0.19 -1.87
N ALA A 43 7.28 1.07 -1.45
CA ALA A 43 6.33 1.51 -0.46
C ALA A 43 5.69 2.83 -0.90
N PHE A 44 4.43 2.80 -1.30
CA PHE A 44 3.66 4.02 -1.60
C PHE A 44 2.90 4.45 -0.36
N TYR A 45 3.13 5.67 0.11
CA TYR A 45 2.51 6.16 1.33
C TYR A 45 1.68 7.41 1.08
N VAL A 46 0.69 7.59 1.95
CA VAL A 46 -0.13 8.80 2.02
C VAL A 46 -0.56 9.06 3.46
N VAL A 47 -0.54 10.32 3.87
CA VAL A 47 -0.97 10.80 5.19
C VAL A 47 -2.14 11.78 4.98
N LYS A 48 -3.23 11.58 5.71
CA LYS A 48 -4.39 12.49 5.67
C LYS A 48 -4.90 12.80 7.07
N SER A 49 -5.32 14.05 7.25
CA SER A 49 -6.16 14.41 8.40
C SER A 49 -7.53 13.77 8.23
N VAL A 50 -8.06 13.21 9.31
CA VAL A 50 -9.41 12.63 9.37
C VAL A 50 -10.29 13.30 10.42
N ALA A 51 -9.79 14.37 11.03
CA ALA A 51 -10.48 15.11 12.08
C ALA A 51 -11.90 15.51 11.66
N GLY A 52 -12.89 15.19 12.51
CA GLY A 52 -14.30 15.48 12.26
C GLY A 52 -14.97 14.63 11.18
N SER A 53 -14.30 13.59 10.67
CA SER A 53 -14.85 12.68 9.67
C SER A 53 -15.12 11.28 10.23
N ARG A 54 -15.96 10.52 9.51
CA ARG A 54 -16.27 9.10 9.70
C ARG A 54 -15.81 8.23 8.54
N SER A 55 -15.29 8.85 7.49
CA SER A 55 -14.75 8.15 6.33
C SER A 55 -13.60 8.94 5.73
N GLN A 56 -12.70 8.23 5.05
CA GLN A 56 -11.58 8.85 4.38
C GLN A 56 -11.19 8.08 3.13
N LYS A 57 -11.14 8.79 2.00
CA LYS A 57 -10.43 8.33 0.80
C LYS A 57 -8.95 8.62 0.97
N MET A 58 -8.13 7.59 1.17
CA MET A 58 -6.70 7.76 1.43
C MET A 58 -5.92 8.14 0.18
N LEU A 59 -6.39 7.75 -1.00
CA LEU A 59 -5.81 8.13 -2.29
C LEU A 59 -6.90 8.80 -3.13
N ARG A 60 -6.64 10.03 -3.59
CA ARG A 60 -7.54 10.81 -4.45
C ARG A 60 -6.84 11.20 -5.74
N ASP A 61 -7.61 11.57 -6.75
CA ASP A 61 -7.14 12.04 -8.05
C ASP A 61 -6.45 13.42 -7.98
N ASP A 62 -6.78 14.24 -6.99
CA ASP A 62 -6.20 15.55 -6.73
C ASP A 62 -4.97 15.52 -5.80
N ASP A 63 -4.56 14.34 -5.32
CA ASP A 63 -3.43 14.24 -4.40
C ASP A 63 -2.10 14.49 -5.13
N ASN A 64 -1.26 15.34 -4.52
CA ASN A 64 0.06 15.67 -5.03
C ASN A 64 1.16 14.90 -4.29
N LYS A 65 2.28 14.67 -4.99
CA LYS A 65 3.51 14.19 -4.36
C LYS A 65 4.12 15.29 -3.50
N VAL A 66 4.12 15.08 -2.19
CA VAL A 66 4.72 15.99 -1.20
C VAL A 66 5.45 15.14 -0.17
N VAL A 67 6.77 15.31 -0.06
CA VAL A 67 7.61 14.53 0.87
C VAL A 67 7.06 14.65 2.29
N GLY A 68 6.88 13.51 2.97
CA GLY A 68 6.30 13.45 4.31
C GLY A 68 4.77 13.33 4.32
N ILE A 69 4.09 13.64 3.22
CA ILE A 69 2.63 13.49 3.07
C ILE A 69 2.27 12.36 2.09
N SER A 70 2.80 12.40 0.87
CA SER A 70 2.55 11.37 -0.15
C SER A 70 3.72 11.26 -1.13
N ASN A 71 4.05 10.04 -1.56
CA ASN A 71 4.96 9.80 -2.69
C ASN A 71 4.25 9.33 -3.96
N LEU A 72 2.92 9.30 -3.96
CA LEU A 72 2.08 8.97 -5.11
C LEU A 72 1.26 10.20 -5.53
N SER A 73 1.14 10.44 -6.83
CA SER A 73 0.27 11.50 -7.37
C SER A 73 -1.02 10.88 -7.86
N SER A 74 -2.15 11.53 -7.59
CA SER A 74 -3.46 11.18 -8.15
C SER A 74 -3.88 9.71 -7.93
N GLY A 75 -3.34 9.05 -6.90
CA GLY A 75 -3.55 7.62 -6.66
C GLY A 75 -3.07 6.71 -7.79
N LYS A 76 -2.15 7.15 -8.65
CA LYS A 76 -1.73 6.43 -9.88
C LYS A 76 -0.23 6.19 -9.92
N LEU A 77 0.13 4.99 -10.40
CA LEU A 77 1.53 4.69 -10.73
C LEU A 77 1.99 5.47 -11.95
N GLU A 78 3.30 5.74 -12.03
CA GLU A 78 3.91 6.38 -13.19
C GLU A 78 3.83 5.50 -14.44
N LYS A 79 3.89 6.14 -15.61
CA LYS A 79 3.92 5.42 -16.88
C LYS A 79 5.15 4.50 -16.95
N GLY A 80 4.95 3.26 -17.32
CA GLY A 80 5.92 2.18 -17.40
C GLY A 80 6.13 1.43 -16.08
N SER A 81 5.41 1.79 -15.02
CA SER A 81 5.57 1.19 -13.69
C SER A 81 4.43 0.23 -13.36
N TYR A 82 4.78 -1.00 -12.97
CA TYR A 82 3.83 -2.01 -12.49
C TYR A 82 4.16 -2.34 -11.04
N PHE A 83 3.15 -2.53 -10.21
CA PHE A 83 3.35 -2.74 -8.78
C PHE A 83 2.58 -3.98 -8.31
N LEU A 84 3.30 -4.98 -7.84
CA LEU A 84 2.70 -6.08 -7.11
C LEU A 84 2.46 -5.65 -5.67
N LEU A 85 1.20 -5.37 -5.34
CA LEU A 85 0.76 -5.14 -3.97
C LEU A 85 0.69 -6.47 -3.22
N ASP A 86 1.42 -6.57 -2.11
CA ASP A 86 1.43 -7.75 -1.24
C ASP A 86 1.10 -7.44 0.23
N GLY A 87 1.12 -6.17 0.62
CA GLY A 87 0.82 -5.76 1.98
C GLY A 87 0.31 -4.33 2.07
N ILE A 88 -0.51 -4.07 3.08
CA ILE A 88 -1.01 -2.74 3.42
C ILE A 88 -0.63 -2.47 4.86
N THR A 89 -0.18 -1.26 5.16
CA THR A 89 0.05 -0.81 6.53
C THR A 89 -0.84 0.38 6.80
N LEU A 90 -1.65 0.32 7.86
CA LEU A 90 -2.43 1.45 8.35
C LEU A 90 -1.99 1.79 9.76
N LEU A 91 -1.69 3.08 9.96
CA LEU A 91 -1.31 3.64 11.25
C LEU A 91 -2.10 4.92 11.47
N ALA A 92 -2.27 5.30 12.72
CA ALA A 92 -2.88 6.58 13.09
C ALA A 92 -2.09 7.25 14.21
N GLY A 93 -2.27 8.55 14.30
CA GLY A 93 -1.69 9.35 15.37
C GLY A 93 -2.42 10.69 15.47
N THR A 94 -2.08 11.45 16.51
CA THR A 94 -2.68 12.74 16.79
C THR A 94 -1.59 13.80 16.84
N ALA A 95 -1.80 14.93 16.17
CA ALA A 95 -0.95 16.11 16.31
C ALA A 95 -1.39 16.93 17.52
N GLY A 96 -0.43 17.47 18.26
CA GLY A 96 -0.62 18.47 19.31
C GLY A 96 -0.99 19.84 18.75
N GLU A 97 -1.17 20.81 19.64
CA GLU A 97 -1.47 22.19 19.25
C GLU A 97 -0.28 22.82 18.50
N GLY A 98 -0.55 23.37 17.32
CA GLY A 98 0.48 23.96 16.44
C GLY A 98 1.31 22.94 15.65
N GLU A 99 1.12 21.63 15.89
CA GLU A 99 1.76 20.57 15.14
C GLU A 99 1.03 20.25 13.84
N THR A 100 1.76 19.66 12.90
CA THR A 100 1.27 19.27 11.58
C THR A 100 1.37 17.75 11.39
N ALA A 101 0.94 17.26 10.23
CA ALA A 101 1.11 15.86 9.85
C ALA A 101 2.56 15.37 9.90
N HIS A 102 3.54 16.28 9.82
CA HIS A 102 4.98 15.96 9.86
C HIS A 102 5.49 15.61 11.26
N ASP A 103 4.76 16.04 12.30
CA ASP A 103 5.16 15.90 13.70
C ASP A 103 4.49 14.68 14.37
N VAL A 104 3.51 14.08 13.69
CA VAL A 104 2.70 12.98 14.23
C VAL A 104 3.53 11.70 14.41
N ASN A 105 3.49 11.17 15.62
CA ASN A 105 3.97 9.82 15.92
C ASN A 105 2.88 8.78 15.58
N PHE A 106 3.06 8.07 14.47
CA PHE A 106 2.09 7.10 13.97
C PHE A 106 2.24 5.73 14.65
N ASN A 107 1.12 5.18 15.12
CA ASN A 107 1.06 3.88 15.80
C ASN A 107 -0.23 3.12 15.41
N VAL A 108 -0.56 2.05 16.15
CA VAL A 108 -1.77 1.23 15.97
C VAL A 108 -3.02 2.10 15.83
N LEU A 109 -3.94 1.68 14.96
CA LEU A 109 -5.23 2.35 14.79
C LEU A 109 -6.00 2.42 16.13
N PRO A 110 -6.49 3.59 16.55
CA PRO A 110 -7.30 3.72 17.75
C PRO A 110 -8.66 3.05 17.53
N ASP A 111 -9.28 2.60 18.61
CA ASP A 111 -10.50 1.76 18.59
C ASP A 111 -11.64 2.36 17.77
N PHE A 112 -11.82 3.69 17.80
CA PHE A 112 -12.89 4.36 17.07
C PHE A 112 -12.74 4.31 15.54
N ILE A 113 -11.50 4.15 15.04
CA ILE A 113 -11.22 3.86 13.63
C ILE A 113 -11.18 2.35 13.42
N ARG A 114 -10.52 1.61 14.32
CA ARG A 114 -10.26 0.17 14.17
C ARG A 114 -11.51 -0.69 14.10
N ASN A 115 -12.60 -0.25 14.74
CA ASN A 115 -13.91 -0.90 14.66
C ASN A 115 -14.66 -0.63 13.34
N GLY A 116 -14.02 0.04 12.38
CA GLY A 116 -14.54 0.29 11.04
C GLY A 116 -14.16 -0.78 10.01
N GLN A 117 -14.28 -0.38 8.75
CA GLN A 117 -14.01 -1.21 7.58
C GLN A 117 -13.19 -0.46 6.52
N PHE A 118 -12.59 -1.19 5.59
CA PHE A 118 -11.93 -0.63 4.42
C PHE A 118 -12.28 -1.36 3.13
N GLU A 119 -12.23 -0.60 2.05
CA GLU A 119 -12.31 -1.06 0.68
C GLU A 119 -11.00 -0.74 -0.05
N LEU A 120 -10.53 -1.68 -0.86
CA LEU A 120 -9.42 -1.47 -1.78
C LEU A 120 -9.89 -1.79 -3.19
N SER A 121 -9.79 -0.81 -4.08
CA SER A 121 -10.09 -0.95 -5.50
C SER A 121 -8.86 -0.55 -6.32
N ALA A 122 -8.51 -1.35 -7.32
CA ALA A 122 -7.46 -1.02 -8.29
C ALA A 122 -7.72 -1.73 -9.61
N ASN A 123 -7.09 -1.29 -10.69
CA ASN A 123 -7.32 -1.81 -12.03
C ASN A 123 -8.81 -1.78 -12.47
N ASN A 124 -9.59 -0.83 -11.96
CA ASN A 124 -11.05 -0.74 -12.15
C ASN A 124 -11.80 -1.97 -11.60
N THR A 125 -11.28 -2.61 -10.55
CA THR A 125 -11.90 -3.77 -9.90
C THR A 125 -11.75 -3.66 -8.39
N THR A 126 -12.79 -4.04 -7.65
CA THR A 126 -12.74 -4.17 -6.20
C THR A 126 -11.92 -5.39 -5.80
N ILE A 127 -10.86 -5.16 -5.02
CA ILE A 127 -9.94 -6.20 -4.52
C ILE A 127 -10.38 -6.66 -3.13
N ILE A 128 -10.75 -5.71 -2.28
CA ILE A 128 -11.25 -5.93 -0.92
C ILE A 128 -12.50 -5.09 -0.78
N ASP A 129 -13.59 -5.70 -0.33
CA ASP A 129 -14.89 -5.06 -0.13
C ASP A 129 -15.31 -5.19 1.33
N GLY A 130 -15.36 -4.06 2.05
CA GLY A 130 -15.85 -3.98 3.43
C GLY A 130 -15.12 -4.85 4.46
N ALA A 131 -13.79 -5.03 4.33
CA ALA A 131 -13.04 -5.82 5.32
C ALA A 131 -12.80 -5.04 6.61
N SER A 132 -12.79 -5.73 7.75
CA SER A 132 -12.58 -5.08 9.05
C SER A 132 -11.19 -4.45 9.18
N LEU A 133 -11.14 -3.25 9.76
CA LEU A 133 -9.89 -2.56 10.12
C LEU A 133 -9.14 -3.24 11.28
N GLU A 134 -9.76 -4.22 11.96
CA GLU A 134 -9.09 -5.05 12.98
C GLU A 134 -7.94 -5.89 12.39
N LEU A 135 -7.93 -6.12 11.06
CA LEU A 135 -6.83 -6.78 10.36
C LEU A 135 -5.48 -6.05 10.52
N PHE A 136 -5.51 -4.76 10.88
CA PHE A 136 -4.31 -3.96 11.15
C PHE A 136 -3.93 -3.94 12.65
N ASN A 137 -4.65 -4.65 13.52
CA ASN A 137 -4.27 -4.82 14.92
C ASN A 137 -3.17 -5.87 15.06
N THR A 138 -1.92 -5.43 15.00
CA THR A 138 -0.76 -6.32 15.13
C THR A 138 -0.20 -6.36 16.56
N SER A 139 -0.95 -5.88 17.55
CA SER A 139 -0.50 -5.84 18.94
C SER A 139 -0.22 -7.24 19.47
N GLY A 140 0.99 -7.48 19.99
CA GLY A 140 1.40 -8.80 20.51
C GLY A 140 1.73 -9.82 19.43
N GLN A 141 1.78 -9.44 18.16
CA GLN A 141 2.20 -10.29 17.05
C GLN A 141 3.65 -9.99 16.64
N ASP A 142 4.36 -10.98 16.08
CA ASP A 142 5.71 -10.80 15.52
C ASP A 142 5.65 -10.31 14.06
N VAL A 143 4.94 -9.21 13.85
CA VAL A 143 4.81 -8.53 12.55
C VAL A 143 4.91 -7.03 12.73
N ALA A 144 5.22 -6.29 11.65
CA ALA A 144 5.32 -4.84 11.71
C ALA A 144 4.01 -4.19 12.15
N VAL A 145 4.11 -3.13 12.95
CA VAL A 145 2.94 -2.43 13.50
C VAL A 145 2.00 -1.99 12.38
N GLY A 146 0.71 -2.31 12.53
CA GLY A 146 -0.32 -1.88 11.58
C GLY A 146 -0.26 -2.60 10.24
N HIS A 147 0.53 -3.67 10.08
CA HIS A 147 0.73 -4.36 8.82
C HIS A 147 -0.25 -5.52 8.62
N TYR A 148 -0.88 -5.54 7.44
CA TYR A 148 -1.70 -6.63 6.94
C TYR A 148 -1.09 -7.16 5.64
N THR A 149 -0.73 -8.44 5.61
CA THR A 149 -0.27 -9.13 4.41
C THR A 149 -1.45 -9.66 3.62
N LEU A 150 -1.49 -9.41 2.31
CA LEU A 150 -2.51 -9.99 1.44
C LEU A 150 -2.20 -11.45 1.16
N ASP A 151 -3.14 -12.34 1.48
CA ASP A 151 -3.09 -13.74 1.05
C ASP A 151 -3.17 -13.89 -0.48
N ASN A 152 -3.77 -12.88 -1.14
CA ASN A 152 -3.95 -12.83 -2.59
C ASN A 152 -3.33 -11.56 -3.18
N PRO A 153 -1.99 -11.49 -3.31
CA PRO A 153 -1.30 -10.34 -3.91
C PRO A 153 -1.82 -10.01 -5.30
N LYS A 154 -1.88 -8.71 -5.62
CA LYS A 154 -2.45 -8.18 -6.87
C LYS A 154 -1.43 -7.34 -7.62
N MET A 155 -1.30 -7.62 -8.92
CA MET A 155 -0.58 -6.74 -9.83
C MET A 155 -1.44 -5.51 -10.10
N ILE A 156 -0.88 -4.33 -9.89
CA ILE A 156 -1.50 -3.03 -10.17
C ILE A 156 -0.82 -2.45 -11.41
N ASP A 157 -1.65 -2.06 -12.37
CA ASP A 157 -1.20 -1.53 -13.66
C ASP A 157 -0.82 -0.05 -13.54
N GLU A 158 0.07 0.37 -14.43
CA GLU A 158 0.40 1.78 -14.62
C GLU A 158 -0.84 2.64 -14.90
N GLN A 159 -0.81 3.91 -14.47
CA GLN A 159 -1.83 4.92 -14.79
C GLN A 159 -3.29 4.61 -14.40
N LYS A 160 -3.57 3.47 -13.76
CA LYS A 160 -4.88 3.15 -13.18
C LYS A 160 -4.94 3.64 -11.73
N ALA A 161 -6.12 4.11 -11.33
CA ALA A 161 -6.33 4.60 -9.98
C ALA A 161 -6.28 3.44 -8.98
N ILE A 162 -5.63 3.68 -7.85
CA ILE A 162 -5.66 2.88 -6.65
C ILE A 162 -6.51 3.66 -5.66
N GLU A 163 -7.60 3.06 -5.19
CA GLU A 163 -8.53 3.65 -4.26
C GLU A 163 -8.52 2.85 -2.96
N LEU A 164 -8.19 3.53 -1.87
CA LEU A 164 -8.24 2.96 -0.52
C LEU A 164 -9.20 3.80 0.30
N ASN A 165 -10.37 3.26 0.57
CA ASN A 165 -11.45 3.94 1.28
C ASN A 165 -11.60 3.33 2.67
N LEU A 166 -11.62 4.18 3.70
CA LEU A 166 -11.81 3.78 5.09
C LEU A 166 -13.14 4.36 5.59
N GLU A 167 -13.87 3.61 6.41
CA GLU A 167 -15.12 4.05 7.02
C GLU A 167 -15.23 3.51 8.46
N TRP A 168 -15.72 4.34 9.38
CA TRP A 168 -15.85 4.01 10.80
C TRP A 168 -17.05 4.72 11.45
N GLY A 169 -17.32 4.45 12.74
CA GLY A 169 -18.62 4.75 13.36
C GLY A 169 -18.78 6.13 14.02
N ALA A 170 -17.70 6.84 14.34
CA ALA A 170 -17.73 8.09 15.11
C ALA A 170 -16.77 9.13 14.55
N ASP A 171 -17.07 10.42 14.75
CA ASP A 171 -16.22 11.49 14.24
C ASP A 171 -14.83 11.42 14.89
N ALA A 172 -13.78 11.39 14.06
CA ALA A 172 -12.43 11.32 14.58
C ALA A 172 -12.10 12.62 15.36
N PRO A 173 -11.40 12.52 16.51
CA PRO A 173 -10.97 13.69 17.28
C PRO A 173 -10.16 14.69 16.46
N ALA A 174 -10.15 15.95 16.90
CA ALA A 174 -9.30 16.98 16.31
C ALA A 174 -7.82 16.55 16.30
N GLY A 175 -7.10 16.93 15.24
CA GLY A 175 -5.70 16.58 15.06
C GLY A 175 -5.44 15.11 14.73
N THR A 176 -6.45 14.28 14.45
CA THR A 176 -6.25 12.88 14.07
C THR A 176 -5.78 12.76 12.63
N PHE A 177 -4.72 11.98 12.40
CA PHE A 177 -4.19 11.64 11.09
C PHE A 177 -4.12 10.13 10.91
N ILE A 178 -4.31 9.67 9.68
CA ILE A 178 -4.05 8.30 9.25
C ILE A 178 -2.90 8.31 8.24
N LYS A 179 -1.99 7.35 8.39
CA LYS A 179 -0.94 7.03 7.42
C LYS A 179 -1.22 5.66 6.82
N ALA A 180 -1.41 5.62 5.50
CA ALA A 180 -1.50 4.39 4.75
C ALA A 180 -0.21 4.14 3.98
N ILE A 181 0.24 2.89 3.91
CA ILE A 181 1.40 2.45 3.15
C ILE A 181 1.06 1.18 2.37
N LEU A 182 1.08 1.26 1.06
CA LEU A 182 0.98 0.11 0.15
C LEU A 182 2.39 -0.45 -0.08
N ARG A 183 2.61 -1.71 0.26
CA ARG A 183 3.92 -2.39 0.18
C ARG A 183 3.91 -3.50 -0.88
N GLY A 184 5.07 -3.74 -1.45
CA GLY A 184 5.30 -4.85 -2.36
C GLY A 184 6.46 -4.60 -3.31
N SER A 185 6.36 -5.10 -4.55
CA SER A 185 7.43 -5.02 -5.54
C SER A 185 7.03 -4.20 -6.76
N VAL A 186 7.84 -3.22 -7.14
CA VAL A 186 7.63 -2.40 -8.34
C VAL A 186 8.60 -2.80 -9.45
N VAL A 187 8.12 -2.77 -10.70
CA VAL A 187 8.98 -2.83 -11.88
C VAL A 187 9.48 -1.43 -12.18
N THR A 188 10.79 -1.24 -12.06
CA THR A 188 11.47 0.04 -12.30
C THR A 188 12.72 -0.17 -13.16
N LYS A 189 13.37 0.91 -13.59
CA LYS A 189 14.63 0.85 -14.34
C LYS A 189 15.72 0.18 -13.49
N ALA A 190 16.50 -0.68 -14.12
CA ALA A 190 17.67 -1.34 -13.50
C ALA A 190 18.74 -0.32 -13.11
#